data_AF-A0A0L0G0F0-F1
#
_entry.id   AF-A0A0L0G0F0-F1
#
_cell.length_a   1.000
_cell.length_b   1.000
_cell.length_c   1.000
_cell.angle_alpha   90.00
_cell.angle_beta   90.00
_cell.angle_gamma   90.00
#
_symmetry.space_group_name_H-M   'P 1'
#
loop_
_entity.id
_entity.type
_entity.pdbx_description
1 polymer ?
#
loop_
_entity_poly.entity_id
_entity_poly.type
_entity_poly.pdbx_seq_one_letter_code
_entity_poly.pdbx_strand_id
1 'polypeptide(L)'
;TRHLKVGLGDAELKGTLMDLPCIVECQKTLDGINFYKSADICQIVICEDKDKMDIDDQRKRHSNNKSSNKKKQYVWPHGITPPLKNVRKRRWRKTAPNKFNQEQDVVNEVRNLRMADHKAVSYSYEVIDVNDLDEETKVCG
;
A
#
# COMPACT_ATOMS: atom_id res chain seq x y z
N THR A 1 -6.10 1.60 10.92
CA THR A 1 -7.56 1.86 10.81
C THR A 1 -7.79 2.64 9.53
N ARG A 2 -8.39 2.05 8.49
CA ARG A 2 -8.61 2.69 7.16
C ARG A 2 -10.07 2.59 6.68
N HIS A 3 -10.98 2.17 7.55
CA HIS A 3 -12.41 2.15 7.29
C HIS A 3 -13.10 3.25 8.09
N LEU A 4 -14.08 3.90 7.48
CA LEU A 4 -14.83 5.02 8.02
C LEU A 4 -16.33 4.79 7.77
N LYS A 5 -17.17 5.51 8.51
CA LYS A 5 -18.60 5.67 8.23
C LYS A 5 -18.83 7.11 7.83
N VAL A 6 -19.54 7.34 6.73
CA VAL A 6 -19.81 8.68 6.19
C VAL A 6 -21.32 8.87 6.16
N GLY A 7 -21.80 9.86 6.92
CA GLY A 7 -23.21 10.26 6.91
C GLY A 7 -23.50 11.21 5.76
N LEU A 8 -24.57 10.94 5.02
CA LEU A 8 -25.09 11.79 3.95
C LEU A 8 -26.60 11.94 4.12
N GLY A 9 -27.03 13.00 4.81
CA GLY A 9 -28.40 13.10 5.29
C GLY A 9 -28.72 11.94 6.24
N ASP A 10 -29.81 11.22 5.96
CA ASP A 10 -30.22 10.03 6.72
C ASP A 10 -29.49 8.74 6.27
N ALA A 11 -28.69 8.80 5.20
CA ALA A 11 -27.97 7.64 4.69
C ALA A 11 -26.59 7.49 5.35
N GLU A 12 -26.20 6.25 5.68
CA GLU A 12 -24.86 5.91 6.15
C GLU A 12 -24.11 5.06 5.12
N LEU A 13 -23.00 5.60 4.61
CA LEU A 13 -22.11 4.95 3.65
C LEU A 13 -20.87 4.40 4.35
N LYS A 14 -20.35 3.28 3.83
CA LYS A 14 -19.07 2.75 4.26
C LYS A 14 -17.96 3.42 3.45
N GLY A 15 -17.03 4.06 4.13
CA GLY A 15 -15.85 4.69 3.55
C GLY A 15 -14.59 3.84 3.73
N THR A 16 -13.70 3.84 2.73
CA THR A 16 -12.34 3.31 2.87
C THR A 16 -11.32 4.37 2.46
N LEU A 17 -10.32 4.61 3.32
CA LEU A 17 -9.23 5.56 3.10
C LEU A 17 -8.11 4.91 2.27
N MET A 18 -7.90 5.45 1.08
CA MET A 18 -6.98 4.96 0.06
C MET A 18 -5.88 5.99 -0.23
N ASP A 19 -4.67 5.51 -0.53
CA ASP A 19 -3.52 6.38 -0.85
C ASP A 19 -3.51 6.71 -2.34
N LEU A 20 -3.56 8.00 -2.66
CA LEU A 20 -3.47 8.49 -4.03
C LEU A 20 -2.06 8.28 -4.58
N PRO A 21 -1.92 8.05 -5.90
CA PRO A 21 -0.63 8.04 -6.54
C PRO A 21 0.00 9.43 -6.58
N CYS A 22 -0.76 10.44 -6.98
CA CYS A 22 -0.25 11.79 -7.17
C CYS A 22 -0.50 12.64 -5.92
N ILE A 23 0.50 13.43 -5.51
CA ILE A 23 0.31 14.51 -4.54
C ILE A 23 -0.48 15.61 -5.25
N VAL A 24 -1.58 16.04 -4.65
CA VAL A 24 -2.43 17.12 -5.14
C VAL A 24 -2.19 18.34 -4.24
N GLU A 25 -1.67 19.41 -4.82
CA GLU A 25 -1.50 20.67 -4.09
C GLU A 25 -2.82 21.44 -4.07
N CYS A 26 -3.27 21.84 -2.89
CA CYS A 26 -4.41 22.72 -2.72
C CYS A 26 -3.92 24.17 -2.68
N GLN A 27 -4.52 25.00 -3.54
CA GLN A 27 -4.17 26.41 -3.65
C GLN A 27 -5.44 27.26 -3.54
N LYS A 28 -5.31 28.43 -2.90
CA LYS A 28 -6.35 29.45 -2.82
C LYS A 28 -5.92 30.67 -3.63
N THR A 29 -6.91 31.37 -4.18
CA THR A 29 -6.71 32.61 -4.93
C THR A 29 -7.84 33.59 -4.63
N LEU A 30 -7.58 34.89 -4.77
CA LEU A 30 -8.58 35.96 -4.70
C LEU A 30 -8.84 36.59 -6.07
N ASP A 31 -7.83 36.59 -6.94
CA ASP A 31 -7.81 37.31 -8.22
C ASP A 31 -7.76 36.36 -9.43
N GLY A 32 -7.60 35.05 -9.23
CA GLY A 32 -7.44 34.05 -10.29
C GLY A 32 -6.07 34.07 -10.97
N ILE A 33 -5.14 34.88 -10.47
CA ILE A 33 -3.79 35.05 -11.04
C ILE A 33 -2.75 34.56 -10.03
N ASN A 34 -2.85 35.04 -8.79
CA ASN A 34 -1.95 34.67 -7.71
C ASN A 34 -2.56 33.53 -6.91
N PHE A 35 -1.83 32.42 -6.84
CA PHE A 35 -2.23 31.22 -6.12
C PHE A 35 -1.29 30.96 -4.95
N TYR A 36 -1.87 30.72 -3.78
CA TYR A 36 -1.14 30.47 -2.54
C TYR A 36 -1.43 29.05 -2.07
N LYS A 37 -0.38 28.26 -1.87
CA LYS A 37 -0.49 26.89 -1.37
C LYS A 37 -1.06 26.87 0.04
N SER A 38 -2.02 25.98 0.28
CA SER A 38 -2.68 25.79 1.57
C SER A 38 -2.49 24.39 2.15
N ALA A 39 -2.39 23.36 1.32
CA ALA A 39 -2.25 21.97 1.78
C ALA A 39 -1.74 21.05 0.66
N ASP A 40 -1.31 19.85 1.06
CA ASP A 40 -1.05 18.72 0.18
C ASP A 40 -2.04 17.59 0.48
N ILE A 41 -2.71 17.08 -0.54
CA ILE A 41 -3.62 15.93 -0.45
C ILE A 41 -2.98 14.72 -1.11
N CYS A 42 -2.84 13.64 -0.36
CA CYS A 42 -2.27 12.38 -0.83
C CYS A 42 -3.16 11.15 -0.55
N GLN A 43 -4.38 11.36 -0.04
CA GLN A 43 -5.32 10.30 0.29
C GLN A 43 -6.75 10.67 -0.17
N ILE A 44 -7.58 9.66 -0.38
CA ILE A 44 -8.98 9.79 -0.76
C ILE A 44 -9.84 8.81 0.04
N VAL A 45 -11.04 9.23 0.42
CA VAL A 45 -12.06 8.33 0.98
C VAL A 45 -12.97 7.88 -0.15
N ILE A 46 -13.04 6.57 -0.37
CA ILE A 46 -13.96 5.96 -1.32
C ILE A 46 -15.18 5.49 -0.54
N CYS A 47 -16.35 6.06 -0.84
CA CYS A 47 -17.62 5.65 -0.28
C CYS A 47 -18.29 4.64 -1.21
N GLU A 48 -18.68 3.49 -0.67
CA GLU A 48 -19.36 2.43 -1.40
C GLU A 48 -20.76 2.22 -0.83
N ASP A 49 -21.75 2.10 -1.72
CA ASP A 49 -23.11 1.71 -1.33
C ASP A 49 -23.09 0.24 -0.87
N LYS A 50 -23.84 -0.04 0.20
CA LYS A 50 -23.90 -1.36 0.84
C LYS A 50 -24.26 -2.48 -0.16
N ASP A 51 -25.05 -2.18 -1.19
CA ASP A 51 -25.56 -3.17 -2.15
C ASP A 51 -24.55 -3.62 -3.22
N LYS A 52 -23.40 -2.95 -3.34
CA LYS A 52 -22.36 -3.31 -4.33
C LYS A 52 -21.26 -4.22 -3.75
N MET A 53 -21.31 -4.53 -2.46
CA MET A 53 -20.26 -5.28 -1.76
C MET A 53 -20.14 -6.75 -2.20
N ASP A 54 -21.24 -7.39 -2.62
CA ASP A 54 -21.22 -8.84 -2.86
C ASP A 54 -20.48 -9.25 -4.14
N ILE A 55 -20.30 -8.36 -5.12
CA ILE A 55 -19.74 -8.73 -6.43
C ILE A 55 -18.22 -8.53 -6.48
N ASP A 56 -17.69 -7.45 -5.89
CA ASP A 56 -16.28 -7.09 -6.05
C ASP A 56 -15.38 -7.69 -4.95
N ASP A 57 -15.93 -7.94 -3.76
CA ASP A 57 -15.20 -8.57 -2.64
C ASP A 57 -15.02 -10.08 -2.88
N GLN A 58 -15.96 -10.76 -3.55
CA GLN A 58 -15.81 -12.17 -3.96
C GLN A 58 -14.71 -12.36 -5.02
N ARG A 59 -14.59 -11.44 -5.99
CA ARG A 59 -13.55 -11.50 -7.05
C ARG A 59 -12.14 -11.28 -6.51
N LYS A 60 -11.96 -10.46 -5.48
CA LYS A 60 -10.66 -10.20 -4.84
C LYS A 60 -10.24 -11.32 -3.88
N ARG A 61 -11.19 -12.04 -3.28
CA ARG A 61 -10.92 -13.16 -2.35
C ARG A 61 -10.46 -14.44 -3.05
N HIS A 62 -10.90 -14.71 -4.28
CA HIS A 62 -10.48 -15.91 -5.02
C HIS A 62 -9.08 -15.85 -5.65
N SER A 63 -8.41 -14.69 -5.65
CA SER A 63 -7.10 -14.51 -6.32
C SER A 63 -5.89 -14.42 -5.37
N ASN A 64 -6.07 -14.28 -4.05
CA ASN A 64 -4.95 -13.98 -3.15
C ASN A 64 -4.66 -15.13 -2.18
N ASN A 65 -3.77 -16.02 -2.62
CA ASN A 65 -3.00 -16.84 -1.72
C ASN A 65 -2.08 -15.96 -0.85
N LYS A 66 -2.13 -16.18 0.46
CA LYS A 66 -1.11 -15.92 1.50
C LYS A 66 -0.69 -14.46 1.80
N SER A 67 -1.28 -13.93 2.87
CA SER A 67 -0.69 -13.24 4.03
C SER A 67 0.28 -12.04 3.90
N SER A 68 0.91 -11.73 2.78
CA SER A 68 1.97 -10.68 2.69
C SER A 68 1.52 -9.32 2.13
N ASN A 69 0.30 -9.20 1.60
CA ASN A 69 -0.08 -8.06 0.73
C ASN A 69 -1.01 -7.01 1.35
N LYS A 70 -1.16 -6.94 2.68
CA LYS A 70 -2.06 -5.95 3.34
C LYS A 70 -1.75 -4.50 2.93
N LYS A 71 -0.48 -4.15 2.67
CA LYS A 71 -0.10 -2.80 2.21
C LYS A 71 -0.60 -2.46 0.80
N LYS A 72 -0.73 -3.44 -0.10
CA LYS A 72 -1.22 -3.19 -1.47
C LYS A 72 -2.73 -2.94 -1.52
N GLN A 73 -3.47 -3.37 -0.50
CA GLN A 73 -4.93 -3.25 -0.46
C GLN A 73 -5.42 -1.79 -0.46
N TYR A 74 -4.65 -0.87 0.11
CA TYR A 74 -5.08 0.53 0.30
C TYR A 74 -4.45 1.50 -0.70
N VAL A 75 -3.88 1.00 -1.78
CA VAL A 75 -3.21 1.82 -2.79
C VAL A 75 -4.16 2.08 -3.95
N TRP A 76 -4.52 3.35 -4.19
CA TRP A 76 -5.38 3.71 -5.31
C TRP A 76 -4.59 3.68 -6.64
N PRO A 77 -5.10 3.03 -7.70
CA PRO A 77 -4.37 2.86 -8.96
C PRO A 77 -4.40 4.09 -9.88
N HIS A 78 -5.31 5.05 -9.65
CA HIS A 78 -5.58 6.17 -10.57
C HIS A 78 -5.28 7.52 -9.93
N GLY A 79 -4.93 8.54 -10.73
CA GLY A 79 -5.00 9.93 -10.29
C GLY A 79 -6.44 10.45 -10.35
N ILE A 80 -6.69 11.62 -9.77
CA ILE A 80 -8.02 12.26 -9.75
C ILE A 80 -8.45 12.71 -11.16
N THR A 81 -7.51 13.19 -11.97
CA THR A 81 -7.82 13.71 -13.30
C THR A 81 -7.90 12.60 -14.36
N PRO A 82 -8.79 12.71 -15.37
CA PRO A 82 -8.98 11.67 -16.39
C PRO A 82 -7.70 11.22 -17.10
N PRO A 83 -6.76 12.13 -17.46
CA PRO A 83 -5.50 11.71 -18.04
C PRO A 83 -4.74 10.75 -17.14
N LEU A 84 -4.79 10.90 -15.81
CA LEU A 84 -4.01 10.10 -14.85
C LEU A 84 -4.65 8.74 -14.50
N LYS A 85 -5.57 8.22 -15.33
CA LYS A 85 -6.05 6.84 -15.21
C LYS A 85 -4.87 5.86 -15.31
N ASN A 86 -4.80 4.93 -14.35
CA ASN A 86 -3.76 3.91 -14.22
C ASN A 86 -2.32 4.45 -14.18
N VAL A 87 -2.11 5.64 -13.60
CA VAL A 87 -0.81 6.34 -13.64
C VAL A 87 0.35 5.51 -13.11
N ARG A 88 0.15 4.73 -12.03
CA ARG A 88 1.21 3.89 -11.42
C ARG A 88 1.79 2.84 -12.37
N LYS A 89 0.95 2.28 -13.26
CA LYS A 89 1.35 1.25 -14.22
C LYS A 89 1.74 1.83 -15.57
N ARG A 90 1.07 2.91 -15.99
CA ARG A 90 1.13 3.41 -17.37
C ARG A 90 2.08 4.58 -17.57
N ARG A 91 2.23 5.48 -16.59
CA ARG A 91 2.97 6.74 -16.76
C ARG A 91 4.18 6.88 -15.85
N TRP A 92 4.13 6.33 -14.65
CA TRP A 92 5.28 6.37 -13.77
C TRP A 92 6.40 5.51 -14.31
N ARG A 93 7.58 6.12 -14.47
CA ARG A 93 8.80 5.38 -14.72
C ARG A 93 9.03 4.45 -13.54
N LYS A 94 9.17 3.16 -13.80
CA LYS A 94 9.55 2.19 -12.78
C LYS A 94 11.01 2.46 -12.41
N THR A 95 11.24 2.93 -11.19
CA THR A 95 12.58 2.97 -10.64
C THR A 95 13.00 1.52 -10.36
N ALA A 96 14.26 1.18 -10.65
CA ALA A 96 14.84 -0.03 -10.08
C ALA A 96 14.58 -0.01 -8.57
N PRO A 97 14.22 -1.14 -7.93
CA PRO A 97 13.87 -1.15 -6.53
C PRO A 97 15.01 -0.52 -5.72
N ASN A 98 14.79 0.71 -5.23
CA ASN A 98 15.68 1.33 -4.27
C ASN A 98 15.53 0.51 -2.99
N LYS A 99 16.61 -0.16 -2.58
CA LYS A 99 16.67 -1.00 -1.37
C LYS A 99 16.08 -0.30 -0.14
N PHE A 100 16.13 1.03 -0.10
CA PHE A 100 15.62 1.93 0.94
C PHE A 100 14.09 1.96 1.18
N ASN A 101 13.22 1.65 0.21
CA ASN A 101 11.76 1.72 0.46
C ASN A 101 11.17 0.38 0.94
N GLN A 102 11.86 -0.73 0.70
CA GLN A 102 11.58 -2.02 1.37
C GLN A 102 12.20 -2.07 2.76
N GLU A 103 13.09 -1.13 3.11
CA GLU A 103 13.81 -1.16 4.37
C GLU A 103 12.88 -1.18 5.57
N GLN A 104 11.75 -0.49 5.63
CA GLN A 104 11.10 -0.38 6.96
C GLN A 104 10.62 -1.73 7.54
N ASP A 105 10.04 -2.60 6.70
CA ASP A 105 9.69 -3.96 7.15
C ASP A 105 10.94 -4.84 7.30
N VAL A 106 11.87 -4.75 6.34
CA VAL A 106 13.14 -5.50 6.37
C VAL A 106 14.01 -5.11 7.57
N VAL A 107 14.04 -3.84 7.94
CA VAL A 107 14.78 -3.23 9.06
C VAL A 107 14.15 -3.66 10.37
N ASN A 108 12.81 -3.64 10.45
CA ASN A 108 12.12 -4.18 11.63
C ASN A 108 12.42 -5.67 11.80
N GLU A 109 12.40 -6.44 10.72
CA GLU A 109 12.68 -7.87 10.78
C GLU A 109 14.15 -8.16 11.12
N VAL A 110 15.10 -7.47 10.47
CA VAL A 110 16.53 -7.54 10.81
C VAL A 110 16.77 -7.13 12.27
N ARG A 111 16.05 -6.13 12.77
CA ARG A 111 16.13 -5.72 14.18
C ARG A 111 15.60 -6.83 15.10
N ASN A 112 14.51 -7.49 14.74
CA ASN A 112 13.96 -8.62 15.50
C ASN A 112 14.94 -9.79 15.53
N LEU A 113 15.54 -10.15 14.39
CA LEU A 113 16.56 -11.20 14.30
C LEU A 113 17.76 -10.87 15.19
N ARG A 114 18.30 -9.66 15.09
CA ARG A 114 19.41 -9.22 15.96
C ARG A 114 19.06 -9.26 17.45
N MET A 115 17.83 -8.92 17.81
CA MET A 115 17.38 -9.02 19.21
C MET A 115 17.25 -10.47 19.69
N ALA A 116 16.85 -11.39 18.80
CA ALA A 116 16.82 -12.82 19.11
C ALA A 116 18.24 -13.38 19.29
N ASP A 117 19.16 -13.03 18.39
CA ASP A 117 20.57 -13.45 18.46
C ASP A 117 21.26 -12.93 19.72
N HIS A 118 20.99 -11.69 20.12
CA HIS A 118 21.54 -11.12 21.36
C HIS A 118 21.05 -11.83 22.63
N LYS A 119 19.85 -12.43 22.59
CA LYS A 119 19.31 -13.24 23.70
C LYS A 119 19.78 -14.69 23.67
N ALA A 120 20.31 -15.16 22.54
CA ALA A 120 20.78 -16.52 22.39
C ALA A 120 22.11 -16.73 23.12
N VAL A 121 22.33 -17.95 23.61
CA VAL A 121 23.61 -18.35 24.23
C VAL A 121 24.71 -18.50 23.18
N SER A 122 24.35 -18.94 21.97
CA SER A 122 25.23 -19.06 20.80
C SER A 122 24.39 -19.00 19.53
N TYR A 123 24.95 -18.49 18.43
CA TYR A 123 24.30 -18.45 17.13
C TYR A 123 25.31 -18.71 16.00
N SER A 124 24.84 -19.25 14.87
CA SER A 124 25.61 -19.47 13.64
C SER A 124 24.71 -19.26 12.43
N TYR A 125 25.25 -18.72 11.33
CA TYR A 125 24.53 -18.58 10.08
C TYR A 125 25.41 -19.02 8.91
N GLU A 126 24.78 -19.53 7.85
CA GLU A 126 25.43 -19.94 6.61
C GLU A 126 24.65 -19.38 5.43
N VAL A 127 25.36 -18.96 4.37
CA VAL A 127 24.76 -18.46 3.14
C VAL A 127 24.77 -19.60 2.13
N ILE A 128 23.58 -20.12 1.83
CA ILE A 128 23.39 -21.24 0.89
C ILE A 128 22.87 -20.66 -0.44
N ASP A 129 23.45 -21.10 -1.56
CA ASP A 129 22.91 -20.76 -2.89
C ASP A 129 21.59 -21.49 -3.10
N VAL A 130 20.61 -20.80 -3.69
CA VAL A 130 19.28 -21.34 -3.97
C VAL A 130 19.32 -22.56 -4.90
N ASN A 131 20.40 -22.70 -5.69
CA ASN A 131 20.62 -23.83 -6.58
C ASN A 131 21.13 -25.09 -5.86
N ASP A 132 21.70 -24.93 -4.67
CA ASP A 132 22.27 -26.02 -3.86
C ASP A 132 21.27 -26.54 -2.80
N LEU A 133 20.02 -26.08 -2.85
CA LEU A 133 18.94 -26.50 -1.95
C LEU A 133 18.22 -27.73 -2.50
N ASP A 134 18.23 -28.82 -1.72
CA ASP A 134 17.43 -30.02 -1.97
C ASP A 134 15.93 -29.68 -2.02
N GLU A 135 15.17 -30.34 -2.91
CA GLU A 135 13.75 -30.03 -3.17
C GLU A 135 12.85 -30.05 -1.93
N GLU A 136 13.21 -30.78 -0.87
CA GLU A 136 12.49 -30.80 0.40
C GLU A 136 12.61 -29.49 1.21
N THR A 137 13.73 -28.77 1.08
CA THR A 137 13.96 -27.51 1.81
C THR A 137 13.31 -26.29 1.13
N LYS A 138 12.94 -26.40 -0.16
CA LYS A 138 12.27 -25.33 -0.92
C LYS A 138 10.84 -25.03 -0.47
N VAL A 139 10.22 -25.89 0.35
CA VAL A 139 8.81 -25.79 0.74
C VAL A 139 8.58 -24.94 2.00
N CYS A 140 9.63 -24.66 2.78
CA CYS A 140 9.49 -24.01 4.10
C CYS A 140 9.88 -22.52 4.18
N GLY A 141 10.16 -21.84 3.05
CA GLY A 141 10.48 -20.41 3.00
C GLY A 141 9.29 -19.48 2.83
#